data_AF-A0AAD3XIM2-F1
#
_entry.id   AF-A0AAD3XIM2-F1
#
_cell.length_a   1.000
_cell.length_b   1.000
_cell.length_c   1.000
_cell.angle_alpha   90.00
_cell.angle_beta   90.00
_cell.angle_gamma   90.00
#
_symmetry.space_group_name_H-M   'P 1'
#
loop_
_entity.id
_entity.type
_entity.pdbx_description
1 polymer ?
#
loop_
_entity_poly.entity_id
_entity_poly.type
_entity_poly.pdbx_seq_one_letter_code
_entity_poly.pdbx_strand_id
1 'polypeptide(L)'
;MRERARSLMVAWKGKRKKEEIVAFEALMFLQLLASFRLGEEFDKNELLGFVEVIVYDPQSNGKLKQVGKCCQVLGLVDKAPELVRRLAKRGQQLHAVKFIHELKLADKCRPVPLLKSYLNQARKGARKLQKKTNMRINSGAIDTKDASISHGEVLSKEFTALKTVHKFIKEYNLESEYPIEVIEKRMKMVELQMAKKKSAVPQPEQQQNQSSSDN
;
A
#
# COMPACT_ATOMS: atom_id res chain seq x y z
N MET A 1 -7.47 -20.30 -35.02
CA MET A 1 -7.02 -20.30 -33.60
C MET A 1 -7.82 -19.33 -32.72
N ARG A 2 -8.08 -18.09 -33.16
CA ARG A 2 -8.90 -17.10 -32.44
C ARG A 2 -10.28 -17.61 -31.99
N GLU A 3 -11.00 -18.28 -32.89
CA GLU A 3 -12.31 -18.90 -32.59
C GLU A 3 -12.24 -19.92 -31.43
N ARG A 4 -11.25 -20.82 -31.46
CA ARG A 4 -11.03 -21.80 -30.39
C ARG A 4 -10.69 -21.13 -29.06
N ALA A 5 -9.86 -20.08 -29.09
CA ALA A 5 -9.52 -19.29 -27.90
C ALA A 5 -10.77 -18.59 -27.33
N ARG A 6 -11.64 -18.05 -28.18
CA ARG A 6 -12.93 -17.48 -27.77
C ARG A 6 -13.80 -18.51 -27.07
N SER A 7 -14.04 -19.67 -27.70
CA SER A 7 -14.85 -20.73 -27.09
C SER A 7 -14.30 -21.17 -25.74
N LEU A 8 -12.97 -21.31 -25.63
CA LEU A 8 -12.31 -21.64 -24.38
C LEU A 8 -12.54 -20.58 -23.30
N MET A 9 -12.41 -19.29 -23.62
CA MET A 9 -12.61 -18.20 -22.67
C MET A 9 -14.04 -18.07 -22.19
N VAL A 10 -15.01 -18.20 -23.11
CA VAL A 10 -16.43 -18.18 -22.77
C VAL A 10 -16.76 -19.35 -21.86
N ALA A 11 -16.26 -20.55 -22.17
CA ALA A 11 -16.44 -21.73 -21.33
C ALA A 11 -15.76 -21.60 -19.97
N TRP A 12 -14.53 -21.08 -19.91
CA TRP A 12 -13.81 -20.83 -18.66
C TRP A 12 -14.59 -19.87 -17.77
N LYS A 13 -15.07 -18.77 -18.34
CA LYS A 13 -15.88 -17.77 -17.64
C LYS A 13 -17.20 -18.36 -17.14
N GLY A 14 -17.90 -19.15 -17.95
CA GLY A 14 -19.19 -19.75 -17.57
C GLY A 14 -19.10 -20.82 -16.48
N LYS A 15 -17.92 -21.43 -16.29
CA LYS A 15 -17.69 -22.48 -15.27
C LYS A 15 -17.27 -21.95 -13.91
N ARG A 16 -16.91 -20.68 -13.80
CA ARG A 16 -16.30 -20.11 -12.59
C ARG A 16 -17.25 -19.13 -11.93
N LYS A 17 -17.39 -19.22 -10.61
CA LYS A 17 -18.00 -18.14 -9.83
C LYS A 17 -16.98 -17.03 -9.63
N LYS A 18 -17.44 -15.77 -9.61
CA LYS A 18 -16.55 -14.61 -9.51
C LYS A 18 -15.71 -14.62 -8.24
N GLU A 19 -16.26 -15.18 -7.17
CA GLU A 19 -15.66 -15.28 -5.83
C GLU A 19 -14.54 -16.33 -5.78
N GLU A 20 -14.50 -17.27 -6.72
CA GLU A 20 -13.50 -18.34 -6.78
C GLU A 20 -12.27 -17.97 -7.62
N ILE A 21 -12.33 -16.86 -8.35
CA ILE A 21 -11.28 -16.47 -9.29
C ILE A 21 -10.14 -15.81 -8.54
N VAL A 22 -8.97 -16.45 -8.59
CA VAL A 22 -7.75 -15.92 -7.97
C VAL A 22 -7.01 -14.97 -8.90
N ALA A 23 -6.17 -14.10 -8.34
CA ALA A 23 -5.46 -13.07 -9.10
C ALA A 23 -4.58 -13.61 -10.24
N PHE A 24 -3.97 -14.79 -10.07
CA PHE A 24 -3.20 -15.40 -11.16
C PHE A 24 -4.10 -15.83 -12.33
N GLU A 25 -5.24 -16.46 -12.04
CA GLU A 25 -6.21 -16.86 -13.07
C GLU A 25 -6.80 -15.65 -13.80
N ALA A 26 -7.16 -14.60 -13.05
CA ALA A 26 -7.63 -13.34 -13.62
C ALA A 26 -6.58 -12.72 -14.56
N LEU A 27 -5.30 -12.72 -14.17
CA LEU A 27 -4.22 -12.19 -15.01
C LEU A 27 -4.06 -13.01 -16.30
N MET A 28 -4.03 -14.33 -16.19
CA MET A 28 -3.94 -15.25 -17.33
C MET A 28 -5.10 -15.03 -18.30
N PHE A 29 -6.32 -14.88 -17.77
CA PHE A 29 -7.51 -14.60 -18.56
C PHE A 29 -7.38 -13.29 -19.35
N LEU A 30 -6.97 -12.20 -18.69
CA LEU A 30 -6.76 -10.89 -19.35
C LEU A 30 -5.63 -10.94 -20.38
N GLN A 31 -4.54 -11.64 -20.10
CA GLN A 31 -3.42 -11.81 -21.04
C GLN A 31 -3.84 -12.58 -22.28
N LEU A 32 -4.63 -13.63 -22.12
CA LEU A 32 -5.13 -14.42 -23.23
C LEU A 32 -6.08 -13.57 -24.09
N LEU A 33 -6.99 -12.80 -23.47
CA LEU A 33 -7.88 -11.89 -24.19
C LEU A 33 -7.10 -10.85 -25.00
N ALA A 34 -6.05 -10.29 -24.41
CA ALA A 34 -5.20 -9.31 -25.06
C ALA A 34 -4.43 -9.94 -26.24
N SER A 35 -3.89 -11.15 -26.05
CA SER A 35 -3.10 -11.87 -27.05
C SER A 35 -3.93 -12.24 -28.29
N PHE A 36 -5.17 -12.66 -28.09
CA PHE A 36 -6.09 -13.03 -29.17
C PHE A 36 -6.96 -11.88 -29.69
N ARG A 37 -6.77 -10.66 -29.15
CA ARG A 37 -7.56 -9.46 -29.48
C ARG A 37 -9.07 -9.73 -29.38
N LEU A 38 -9.46 -10.29 -28.25
CA LEU A 38 -10.85 -10.64 -27.93
C LEU A 38 -11.50 -9.64 -26.97
N GLY A 39 -10.77 -8.59 -26.55
CA GLY A 39 -11.26 -7.66 -25.53
C GLY A 39 -12.53 -6.87 -25.86
N GLU A 40 -12.89 -6.74 -27.13
CA GLU A 40 -14.14 -6.07 -27.56
C GLU A 40 -15.37 -6.96 -27.40
N GLU A 41 -15.19 -8.27 -27.35
CA GLU A 41 -16.28 -9.25 -27.25
C GLU A 41 -16.72 -9.49 -25.79
N PHE A 42 -16.08 -8.81 -24.84
CA PHE A 42 -16.32 -8.95 -23.41
C PHE A 42 -16.71 -7.61 -22.79
N ASP A 43 -17.60 -7.65 -21.81
CA ASP A 43 -18.04 -6.44 -21.10
C ASP A 43 -16.88 -5.77 -20.37
N LYS A 44 -16.70 -4.47 -20.59
CA LYS A 44 -15.58 -3.71 -20.00
C LYS A 44 -15.67 -3.60 -18.48
N ASN A 45 -16.87 -3.57 -17.90
CA ASN A 45 -17.02 -3.50 -16.44
C ASN A 45 -16.63 -4.83 -15.79
N GLU A 46 -16.96 -5.93 -16.45
CA GLU A 46 -16.52 -7.26 -16.03
C GLU A 46 -15.01 -7.42 -16.14
N LEU A 47 -14.40 -6.97 -17.24
CA LEU A 47 -12.94 -6.96 -17.39
C LEU A 47 -12.25 -6.13 -16.29
N LEU A 48 -12.83 -4.99 -15.92
CA LEU A 48 -12.37 -4.23 -14.76
C LEU A 48 -12.51 -5.00 -13.43
N GLY A 49 -13.51 -5.86 -13.30
CA GLY A 49 -13.65 -6.77 -12.16
C GLY A 49 -12.45 -7.71 -12.03
N PHE A 50 -11.94 -8.25 -13.13
CA PHE A 50 -10.71 -9.07 -13.10
C PHE A 50 -9.48 -8.23 -12.74
N VAL A 51 -9.39 -7.01 -13.26
CA VAL A 51 -8.33 -6.07 -12.86
C VAL A 51 -8.35 -5.81 -11.35
N GLU A 52 -9.53 -5.60 -10.77
CA GLU A 52 -9.69 -5.43 -9.33
C GLU A 52 -9.23 -6.63 -8.52
N VAL A 53 -9.60 -7.84 -8.92
CA VAL A 53 -9.12 -9.08 -8.27
C VAL A 53 -7.59 -9.11 -8.25
N ILE A 54 -6.95 -8.73 -9.36
CA ILE A 54 -5.50 -8.70 -9.45
C ILE A 54 -4.92 -7.60 -8.56
N VAL A 55 -5.46 -6.39 -8.58
CA VAL A 55 -4.90 -5.25 -7.82
C VAL A 55 -5.13 -5.39 -6.31
N TYR A 56 -6.22 -6.02 -5.88
CA TYR A 56 -6.51 -6.25 -4.47
C TYR A 56 -5.74 -7.43 -3.86
N ASP A 57 -5.13 -8.28 -4.68
CA ASP A 57 -4.24 -9.33 -4.21
C ASP A 57 -2.99 -8.71 -3.54
N PRO A 58 -2.70 -9.01 -2.26
CA PRO A 58 -1.51 -8.49 -1.56
C PRO A 58 -0.19 -8.82 -2.27
N GLN A 59 -0.16 -9.89 -3.07
CA GLN A 59 1.02 -10.33 -3.83
C GLN A 59 1.11 -9.71 -5.23
N SER A 60 0.27 -8.73 -5.55
CA SER A 60 0.17 -8.14 -6.90
C SER A 60 1.18 -7.05 -7.22
N ASN A 61 2.04 -6.67 -6.27
CA ASN A 61 2.97 -5.55 -6.40
C ASN A 61 3.89 -5.63 -7.63
N GLY A 62 4.15 -6.84 -8.16
CA GLY A 62 4.91 -7.08 -9.40
C GLY A 62 4.08 -7.29 -10.68
N LYS A 63 2.75 -7.40 -10.57
CA LYS A 63 1.84 -7.71 -11.69
C LYS A 63 1.26 -6.44 -12.33
N LEU A 64 1.28 -5.30 -11.63
CA LEU A 64 0.60 -4.07 -12.09
C LEU A 64 1.03 -3.59 -13.48
N LYS A 65 2.33 -3.71 -13.81
CA LYS A 65 2.83 -3.39 -15.15
C LYS A 65 2.21 -4.27 -16.23
N GLN A 66 2.08 -5.57 -15.98
CA GLN A 66 1.45 -6.50 -16.92
C GLN A 66 -0.05 -6.22 -17.05
N VAL A 67 -0.72 -5.93 -15.94
CA VAL A 67 -2.13 -5.56 -15.91
C VAL A 67 -2.38 -4.27 -16.69
N GLY A 68 -1.52 -3.26 -16.53
CA GLY A 68 -1.65 -2.00 -17.27
C GLY A 68 -1.53 -2.19 -18.77
N LYS A 69 -0.56 -2.99 -19.23
CA LYS A 69 -0.46 -3.38 -20.65
C LYS A 69 -1.72 -4.09 -21.15
N CYS A 70 -2.28 -5.02 -20.35
CA CYS A 70 -3.55 -5.66 -20.71
C CYS A 70 -4.67 -4.62 -20.82
N CYS A 71 -4.76 -3.68 -19.89
CA CYS A 71 -5.78 -2.63 -19.93
C CYS A 71 -5.66 -1.73 -21.16
N GLN A 72 -4.44 -1.45 -21.63
CA GLN A 72 -4.23 -0.71 -22.88
C GLN A 72 -4.75 -1.51 -24.09
N VAL A 73 -4.34 -2.77 -24.25
CA VAL A 73 -4.75 -3.62 -25.38
C VAL A 73 -6.25 -3.92 -25.36
N LEU A 74 -6.84 -4.08 -24.18
CA LEU A 74 -8.25 -4.39 -24.01
C LEU A 74 -9.15 -3.14 -24.02
N GLY A 75 -8.62 -1.94 -24.23
CA GLY A 75 -9.41 -0.71 -24.27
C GLY A 75 -10.09 -0.38 -22.95
N LEU A 76 -9.41 -0.63 -21.82
CA LEU A 76 -9.92 -0.33 -20.47
C LEU A 76 -9.45 1.02 -19.92
N VAL A 77 -8.57 1.73 -20.66
CA VAL A 77 -7.96 3.00 -20.24
C VAL A 77 -9.01 4.07 -19.92
N ASP A 78 -10.10 4.14 -20.68
CA ASP A 78 -11.14 5.16 -20.45
C ASP A 78 -11.93 4.95 -19.17
N LYS A 79 -12.06 3.69 -18.71
CA LYS A 79 -12.72 3.37 -17.45
C LYS A 79 -11.75 3.30 -16.26
N ALA A 80 -10.45 3.34 -16.51
CA ALA A 80 -9.43 3.23 -15.46
C ALA A 80 -9.47 4.35 -14.39
N PRO A 81 -9.85 5.62 -14.68
CA PRO A 81 -10.05 6.62 -13.64
C PRO A 81 -11.08 6.20 -12.58
N GLU A 82 -12.12 5.47 -12.98
CA GLU A 82 -13.13 4.96 -12.06
C GLU A 82 -12.54 3.89 -11.11
N LEU A 83 -11.72 3.00 -11.66
CA LEU A 83 -10.96 2.01 -10.89
C LEU A 83 -10.00 2.68 -9.91
N VAL A 84 -9.22 3.67 -10.34
CA VAL A 84 -8.32 4.46 -9.47
C VAL A 84 -9.09 5.03 -8.27
N ARG A 85 -10.27 5.61 -8.51
CA ARG A 85 -11.15 6.12 -7.45
C ARG A 85 -11.61 5.00 -6.49
N ARG A 86 -11.97 3.82 -7.01
CA ARG A 86 -12.36 2.66 -6.17
C ARG A 86 -11.18 2.14 -5.34
N LEU A 87 -9.98 2.03 -5.92
CA LEU A 87 -8.75 1.69 -5.20
C LEU A 87 -8.48 2.66 -4.06
N ALA A 88 -8.55 3.97 -4.33
CA ALA A 88 -8.34 5.01 -3.33
C ALA A 88 -9.34 4.90 -2.16
N LYS A 89 -10.62 4.67 -2.45
CA LYS A 89 -11.67 4.46 -1.44
C LYS A 89 -11.43 3.25 -0.54
N ARG A 90 -10.79 2.20 -1.07
CA ARG A 90 -10.46 0.97 -0.31
C ARG A 90 -9.11 1.01 0.40
N GLY A 91 -8.45 2.16 0.49
CA GLY A 91 -7.16 2.26 1.16
C GLY A 91 -5.97 1.82 0.30
N GLN A 92 -6.16 1.60 -1.00
CA GLN A 92 -5.13 1.12 -1.92
C GLN A 92 -4.47 2.27 -2.68
N GLN A 93 -4.07 3.36 -2.00
CA GLN A 93 -3.57 4.57 -2.67
C GLN A 93 -2.26 4.32 -3.43
N LEU A 94 -1.38 3.47 -2.90
CA LEU A 94 -0.11 3.15 -3.57
C LEU A 94 -0.34 2.41 -4.89
N HIS A 95 -1.24 1.42 -4.89
CA HIS A 95 -1.65 0.75 -6.13
C HIS A 95 -2.30 1.72 -7.10
N ALA A 96 -3.14 2.63 -6.62
CA ALA A 96 -3.78 3.66 -7.45
C ALA A 96 -2.73 4.57 -8.13
N VAL A 97 -1.70 5.03 -7.41
CA VAL A 97 -0.63 5.87 -8.00
C VAL A 97 0.16 5.11 -9.06
N LYS A 98 0.56 3.86 -8.77
CA LYS A 98 1.22 3.00 -9.76
C LYS A 98 0.38 2.84 -11.02
N PHE A 99 -0.92 2.62 -10.85
CA PHE A 99 -1.85 2.41 -11.95
C PHE A 99 -2.06 3.67 -12.81
N ILE A 100 -2.13 4.85 -12.18
CA ILE A 100 -2.15 6.14 -12.87
C ILE A 100 -0.92 6.27 -13.79
N HIS A 101 0.26 5.93 -13.27
CA HIS A 101 1.50 6.05 -14.05
C HIS A 101 1.54 5.05 -15.21
N GLU A 102 1.26 3.76 -14.96
CA GLU A 102 1.30 2.72 -15.99
C GLU A 102 0.31 2.98 -17.13
N LEU A 103 -0.86 3.53 -16.82
CA LEU A 103 -1.89 3.87 -17.81
C LEU A 103 -1.82 5.30 -18.33
N LYS A 104 -0.81 6.08 -17.92
CA LYS A 104 -0.61 7.48 -18.32
C LYS A 104 -1.86 8.35 -18.07
N LEU A 105 -2.47 8.20 -16.90
CA LEU A 105 -3.71 8.89 -16.50
C LEU A 105 -3.46 10.14 -15.65
N ALA A 106 -2.26 10.72 -15.69
CA ALA A 106 -1.90 11.85 -14.83
C ALA A 106 -2.74 13.12 -15.12
N ASP A 107 -3.24 13.23 -16.36
CA ASP A 107 -4.18 14.25 -16.82
C ASP A 107 -5.57 14.14 -16.16
N LYS A 108 -6.04 12.90 -15.95
CA LYS A 108 -7.37 12.62 -15.38
C LYS A 108 -7.33 12.42 -13.87
N CYS A 109 -6.20 11.96 -13.33
CA CYS A 109 -6.06 11.51 -11.95
C CYS A 109 -4.72 12.00 -11.38
N ARG A 110 -4.77 12.95 -10.44
CA ARG A 110 -3.56 13.46 -9.80
C ARG A 110 -3.00 12.48 -8.76
N PRO A 111 -1.72 12.07 -8.83
CA PRO A 111 -1.12 11.11 -7.91
C PRO A 111 -0.83 11.71 -6.52
N VAL A 112 -0.48 12.99 -6.43
CA VAL A 112 -0.06 13.64 -5.17
C VAL A 112 -1.15 13.62 -4.09
N PRO A 113 -2.43 13.93 -4.36
CA PRO A 113 -3.51 13.78 -3.38
C PRO A 113 -3.63 12.37 -2.79
N LEU A 114 -3.35 11.33 -3.59
CA LEU A 114 -3.39 9.94 -3.13
C LEU A 114 -2.25 9.63 -2.16
N LEU A 115 -1.04 10.09 -2.46
CA LEU A 115 0.12 9.96 -1.55
C LEU A 115 -0.11 10.71 -0.22
N LYS A 116 -0.69 11.91 -0.27
CA LYS A 116 -1.09 12.66 0.93
C LYS A 116 -2.16 11.90 1.73
N SER A 117 -3.14 11.31 1.06
CA SER A 117 -4.16 10.48 1.71
C SER A 117 -3.53 9.26 2.41
N TYR A 118 -2.58 8.58 1.76
CA TYR A 118 -1.85 7.45 2.35
C TYR A 118 -1.13 7.84 3.65
N LEU A 119 -0.37 8.94 3.66
CA LEU A 119 0.28 9.44 4.88
C LEU A 119 -0.72 9.82 5.97
N ASN A 120 -1.83 10.45 5.59
CA ASN A 120 -2.88 10.79 6.54
C ASN A 120 -3.53 9.55 7.17
N GLN A 121 -3.68 8.46 6.42
CA GLN A 121 -4.19 7.19 6.96
C GLN A 121 -3.17 6.56 7.92
N ALA A 122 -1.89 6.53 7.57
CA ALA A 122 -0.83 6.08 8.49
C ALA A 122 -0.82 6.88 9.80
N ARG A 123 -0.92 8.22 9.71
CA ARG A 123 -1.01 9.12 10.87
C ARG A 123 -2.28 8.92 11.70
N LYS A 124 -3.43 8.68 11.06
CA LYS A 124 -4.69 8.39 11.77
C LYS A 124 -4.59 7.07 12.54
N GLY A 125 -4.02 6.02 11.93
CA GLY A 125 -3.76 4.75 12.59
C GLY A 125 -2.83 4.89 13.80
N ALA A 126 -1.74 5.64 13.63
CA ALA A 126 -0.81 6.03 14.68
C ALA A 126 -1.51 6.72 15.87
N ARG A 127 -2.33 7.76 15.61
CA ARG A 127 -3.06 8.49 16.66
C ARG A 127 -4.06 7.61 17.40
N LYS A 128 -4.76 6.70 16.69
CA LYS A 128 -5.68 5.74 17.32
C LYS A 128 -4.95 4.79 18.26
N LEU A 129 -3.79 4.27 17.83
CA LEU A 129 -2.97 3.41 18.67
C LEU A 129 -2.49 4.17 19.91
N GLN A 130 -1.95 5.38 19.73
CA GLN A 130 -1.53 6.24 20.84
C GLN A 130 -2.65 6.51 21.85
N LYS A 131 -3.87 6.86 21.39
CA LYS A 131 -5.02 7.07 22.29
C LYS A 131 -5.36 5.81 23.10
N LYS A 132 -5.36 4.64 22.45
CA LYS A 132 -5.62 3.35 23.10
C LYS A 132 -4.55 3.04 24.15
N THR A 133 -3.29 3.30 23.84
CA THR A 133 -2.18 3.14 24.78
C THR A 133 -2.34 4.06 25.98
N ASN A 134 -2.62 5.34 25.77
CA ASN A 134 -2.85 6.30 26.87
C ASN A 134 -4.03 5.90 27.76
N MET A 135 -5.14 5.42 27.19
CA MET A 135 -6.27 4.92 27.98
C MET A 135 -5.87 3.74 28.88
N ARG A 136 -5.07 2.80 28.36
CA ARG A 136 -4.59 1.65 29.13
C ARG A 136 -3.61 2.03 30.24
N ILE A 137 -2.78 3.05 30.03
CA ILE A 137 -1.92 3.60 31.08
C ILE A 137 -2.78 4.19 32.20
N ASN A 138 -3.74 5.04 31.84
CA ASN A 138 -4.62 5.70 32.81
C ASN A 138 -5.47 4.70 33.62
N SER A 139 -5.78 3.54 33.03
CA SER A 139 -6.50 2.46 33.72
C SER A 139 -5.58 1.47 34.45
N GLY A 140 -4.26 1.69 34.47
CA GLY A 140 -3.28 0.77 35.08
C GLY A 140 -3.15 -0.58 34.37
N ALA A 141 -3.67 -0.72 33.14
CA ALA A 141 -3.71 -1.99 32.41
C ALA A 141 -2.41 -2.33 31.68
N ILE A 142 -1.51 -1.36 31.51
CA ILE A 142 -0.15 -1.54 30.96
C ILE A 142 0.83 -0.63 31.71
N ASP A 143 2.08 -1.04 31.80
CA ASP A 143 3.14 -0.25 32.41
C ASP A 143 3.73 0.82 31.45
N THR A 144 4.62 1.66 31.98
CA THR A 144 5.29 2.74 31.23
C THR A 144 6.25 2.21 30.15
N LYS A 145 6.73 0.97 30.29
CA LYS A 145 7.63 0.30 29.35
C LYS A 145 6.86 -0.14 28.10
N ASP A 146 5.72 -0.80 28.27
CA ASP A 146 4.80 -1.20 27.21
C ASP A 146 4.24 0.01 26.46
N ALA A 147 3.97 1.10 27.17
CA ALA A 147 3.59 2.37 26.56
C ALA A 147 4.69 2.94 25.64
N SER A 148 5.95 2.85 26.07
CA SER A 148 7.11 3.33 25.32
C SER A 148 7.34 2.50 24.05
N ILE A 149 7.18 1.18 24.14
CA ILE A 149 7.24 0.25 23.00
C ILE A 149 6.16 0.59 21.98
N SER A 150 4.90 0.73 22.42
CA SER A 150 3.77 1.08 21.55
C SER A 150 3.98 2.42 20.83
N HIS A 151 4.57 3.40 21.51
CA HIS A 151 4.95 4.67 20.90
C HIS A 151 6.06 4.52 19.85
N GLY A 152 7.07 3.69 20.10
CA GLY A 152 8.12 3.37 19.13
C GLY A 152 7.56 2.75 17.86
N GLU A 153 6.60 1.83 17.99
CA GLU A 153 5.91 1.22 16.86
C GLU A 153 5.12 2.24 16.02
N VAL A 154 4.47 3.20 16.68
CA VAL A 154 3.76 4.31 16.02
C VAL A 154 4.71 5.12 15.14
N LEU A 155 5.86 5.52 15.69
CA LEU A 155 6.87 6.27 14.95
C LEU A 155 7.44 5.43 13.79
N SER A 156 7.66 4.13 14.01
CA SER A 156 8.20 3.21 13.00
C SER A 156 7.25 3.07 11.80
N LYS A 157 5.95 2.97 12.06
CA LYS A 157 4.91 2.94 11.03
C LYS A 157 4.86 4.25 10.25
N GLU A 158 4.94 5.40 10.92
CA GLU A 158 4.99 6.70 10.23
C GLU A 158 6.25 6.81 9.36
N PHE A 159 7.41 6.44 9.88
CA PHE A 159 8.67 6.47 9.15
C PHE A 159 8.64 5.58 7.90
N THR A 160 8.08 4.38 8.01
CA THR A 160 7.89 3.46 6.88
C THR A 160 6.97 4.06 5.82
N ALA A 161 5.88 4.72 6.23
CA ALA A 161 4.97 5.40 5.30
C ALA A 161 5.67 6.57 4.59
N LEU A 162 6.48 7.36 5.31
CA LEU A 162 7.27 8.46 4.73
C LEU A 162 8.31 7.96 3.74
N LYS A 163 9.06 6.90 4.07
CA LYS A 163 10.00 6.25 3.13
C LYS A 163 9.30 5.80 1.86
N THR A 164 8.10 5.23 1.99
CA THR A 164 7.31 4.79 0.84
C THR A 164 6.90 5.96 -0.04
N VAL A 165 6.38 7.06 0.53
CA VAL A 165 6.03 8.25 -0.25
C VAL A 165 7.25 8.91 -0.87
N HIS A 166 8.36 9.03 -0.14
CA HIS A 166 9.62 9.52 -0.67
C HIS A 166 10.07 8.71 -1.90
N LYS A 167 9.99 7.38 -1.84
CA LYS A 167 10.27 6.51 -3.00
C LYS A 167 9.35 6.83 -4.17
N PHE A 168 8.04 6.94 -3.93
CA PHE A 168 7.05 7.20 -4.99
C PHE A 168 7.22 8.58 -5.64
N ILE A 169 7.61 9.60 -4.87
CA ILE A 169 7.90 10.93 -5.42
C ILE A 169 9.03 10.82 -6.44
N LYS A 170 10.16 10.18 -6.07
CA LYS A 170 11.31 9.96 -6.95
C LYS A 170 11.00 9.06 -8.15
N GLU A 171 10.30 7.94 -7.91
CA GLU A 171 10.01 6.95 -8.96
C GLU A 171 9.12 7.53 -10.07
N TYR A 172 8.22 8.46 -9.73
CA TYR A 172 7.26 9.04 -10.67
C TYR A 172 7.50 10.53 -10.98
N ASN A 173 8.67 11.07 -10.63
CA ASN A 173 9.07 12.46 -10.86
C ASN A 173 8.02 13.49 -10.38
N LEU A 174 7.53 13.34 -9.15
CA LEU A 174 6.45 14.16 -8.58
C LEU A 174 6.94 15.36 -7.76
N GLU A 175 8.25 15.66 -7.79
CA GLU A 175 8.90 16.66 -6.95
C GLU A 175 8.35 18.07 -7.16
N SER A 176 7.92 18.41 -8.38
CA SER A 176 7.34 19.73 -8.70
C SER A 176 6.01 19.98 -7.99
N GLU A 177 5.20 18.94 -7.79
CA GLU A 177 3.89 19.02 -7.14
C GLU A 177 3.95 18.62 -5.66
N TYR A 178 4.94 17.82 -5.28
CA TYR A 178 5.18 17.36 -3.92
C TYR A 178 6.67 17.49 -3.57
N PRO A 179 7.10 18.64 -3.03
CA PRO A 179 8.48 18.89 -2.67
C PRO A 179 9.02 17.82 -1.72
N ILE A 180 10.13 17.20 -2.12
CA ILE A 180 10.70 16.05 -1.41
C ILE A 180 11.28 16.44 -0.06
N GLU A 181 11.75 17.68 0.06
CA GLU A 181 12.32 18.29 1.26
C GLU A 181 11.33 18.28 2.42
N VAL A 182 10.03 18.42 2.12
CA VAL A 182 8.95 18.34 3.12
C VAL A 182 8.87 16.95 3.73
N ILE A 183 9.08 15.90 2.93
CA ILE A 183 9.09 14.51 3.39
C ILE A 183 10.36 14.24 4.20
N GLU A 184 11.52 14.64 3.68
CA GLU A 184 12.82 14.45 4.33
C GLU A 184 12.88 15.14 5.69
N LYS A 185 12.40 16.38 5.80
CA LYS A 185 12.33 17.12 7.06
C LYS A 185 11.50 16.37 8.10
N ARG A 186 10.37 15.77 7.72
CA ARG A 186 9.55 14.97 8.63
C ARG A 186 10.24 13.66 9.01
N MET A 187 10.91 12.99 8.06
CA MET A 187 11.68 11.77 8.34
C MET A 187 12.75 12.02 9.41
N LYS A 188 13.57 13.07 9.24
CA LYS A 188 14.59 13.47 10.23
C LYS A 188 13.98 13.72 11.61
N MET A 189 12.84 14.41 11.67
CA MET A 189 12.17 14.66 12.95
C MET A 189 11.66 13.37 13.62
N VAL A 190 11.15 12.41 12.86
CA VAL A 190 10.70 11.11 13.38
C VAL A 190 11.88 10.28 13.89
N GLU A 191 13.00 10.27 13.19
CA GLU A 191 14.24 9.60 13.64
C GLU A 191 14.75 10.17 14.97
N LEU A 192 14.77 11.50 15.12
CA LEU A 192 15.15 12.15 16.38
C LEU A 192 14.19 11.77 17.53
N GLN A 193 12.89 11.65 17.26
CA GLN A 193 11.92 11.21 18.27
C GLN A 193 12.13 9.76 18.70
N MET A 194 12.52 8.87 17.78
CA MET A 194 12.87 7.49 18.11
C MET A 194 14.16 7.41 18.94
N ALA A 195 15.19 8.19 18.59
CA ALA A 195 16.47 8.20 19.30
C ALA A 195 16.33 8.68 20.74
N LYS A 196 15.61 9.80 20.97
CA LYS A 196 15.35 10.34 22.32
C LYS A 196 14.62 9.36 23.24
N LYS A 197 13.79 8.47 22.69
CA LYS A 197 13.10 7.45 23.49
C LYS A 197 13.96 6.25 23.83
N LYS A 198 14.93 5.89 22.97
CA LYS A 198 15.92 4.84 23.28
C LYS A 198 16.84 5.24 24.43
N SER A 199 17.20 6.52 24.53
CA SER A 199 18.07 7.05 25.60
C SER A 199 17.35 7.29 26.93
N ALA A 200 16.01 7.21 26.97
CA ALA A 200 15.22 7.45 28.18
C ALA A 200 14.83 6.16 28.94
N VAL A 201 15.30 4.99 28.48
CA VAL A 201 15.14 3.72 29.21
C VAL A 201 16.33 3.59 30.16
N PRO A 202 16.13 3.59 31.49
CA PRO A 202 17.24 3.39 32.44
C PRO A 202 17.88 2.01 32.20
N GLN A 203 19.20 1.97 32.06
CA GLN A 203 19.93 0.71 32.17
C GLN A 203 19.87 0.24 33.63
N PRO A 204 19.72 -1.07 33.91
CA PRO A 204 19.80 -1.57 35.27
C PRO A 204 21.26 -1.42 35.76
N GLU A 205 21.45 -0.60 36.79
CA GLU A 205 22.73 -0.45 37.50
C GLU A 205 23.15 -1.82 38.07
N GLN A 206 24.28 -2.35 37.58
CA GLN A 206 24.94 -3.48 38.22
C GLN A 206 25.55 -3.00 39.54
N GLN A 207 24.91 -3.33 40.66
CA GLN A 207 25.50 -3.19 41.98
C GLN A 207 26.64 -4.20 42.15
N GLN A 208 27.88 -3.75 41.95
CA GLN A 208 29.05 -4.37 42.56
C GLN A 208 29.03 -4.04 44.05
N ASN A 209 28.66 -5.00 44.89
CA ASN A 209 29.02 -4.96 46.32
C ASN A 209 30.17 -5.95 46.55
N GLN A 210 31.33 -5.37 46.84
CA GLN A 210 32.49 -6.05 47.41
C GLN A 210 32.12 -6.55 48.83
N SER A 211 32.26 -7.85 49.07
CA SER A 211 32.36 -8.40 50.41
C SER A 211 33.85 -8.63 50.72
N SER A 212 34.47 -7.66 51.38
CA SER A 212 35.65 -7.90 52.21
C SER A 212 35.16 -8.39 53.56
N SER A 213 35.41 -9.65 53.88
CA SER A 213 35.30 -10.17 55.25
C SER A 213 36.70 -10.27 55.82
N ASP A 214 37.03 -9.36 56.72
CA ASP A 214 38.11 -9.50 57.70
C ASP A 214 37.50 -9.81 59.07
N ASN A 215 38.11 -10.81 59.72
CA ASN A 215 38.07 -11.24 61.13
C ASN A 215 36.76 -11.80 61.73
#